data_AF-A0A3G6RTK3-F1
#
_entry.id   AF-A0A3G6RTK3-F1
#
_cell.length_a   1.000
_cell.length_b   1.000
_cell.length_c   1.000
_cell.angle_alpha   90.00
_cell.angle_beta   90.00
_cell.angle_gamma   90.00
#
_symmetry.space_group_name_H-M   'P 1'
#
loop_
_entity.id
_entity.type
_entity.pdbx_description
1 polymer ?
#
loop_
_entity_poly.entity_id
_entity_poly.type
_entity_poly.pdbx_seq_one_letter_code
_entity_poly.pdbx_strand_id
1 'polypeptide(L)'
;MRYFIIALLVSVGLYSQGTLNAVQQKLLNDNAAYQQFMDLGKCQCMDILIQKTKIYRVQSIGKNNSLFNRHYYTLYDLGYALPTFYKIEAVKSTIIDFQNKNMANVITFYQDKDEHIKEDYSSPFLLCNKLFESENMTIEMYKKLINDSKAYMHNIQNENKYLNNH
;
A
#
# COMPACT_ATOMS: atom_id res chain seq x y z
N MET A 1 28.22 -38.55 -9.35
CA MET A 1 27.09 -37.65 -9.68
C MET A 1 26.32 -37.22 -8.42
N ARG A 2 26.96 -36.52 -7.46
CA ARG A 2 26.28 -35.94 -6.28
C ARG A 2 26.55 -34.45 -6.07
N TYR A 3 27.57 -33.91 -6.74
CA TYR A 3 27.96 -32.49 -6.61
C TYR A 3 27.31 -31.57 -7.66
N PHE A 4 26.64 -32.11 -8.68
CA PHE A 4 26.03 -31.32 -9.75
C PHE A 4 24.69 -30.66 -9.34
N ILE A 5 24.02 -31.22 -8.32
CA ILE A 5 22.71 -30.70 -7.85
C ILE A 5 22.90 -29.48 -6.93
N ILE A 6 24.03 -29.37 -6.22
CA ILE A 6 24.30 -28.26 -5.30
C ILE A 6 24.77 -27.00 -6.08
N ALA A 7 25.52 -27.16 -7.17
CA ALA A 7 25.96 -26.04 -7.99
C ALA A 7 24.79 -25.32 -8.70
N LEU A 8 23.69 -26.01 -8.99
CA LEU A 8 22.51 -25.46 -9.65
C LEU A 8 21.57 -24.70 -8.70
N LEU A 9 21.70 -24.89 -7.38
CA LEU A 9 20.93 -24.15 -6.36
C LEU A 9 21.58 -22.83 -5.95
N VAL A 10 22.91 -22.70 -6.12
CA VAL A 10 23.66 -21.50 -5.71
C VAL A 10 23.58 -20.38 -6.76
N SER A 11 23.36 -20.72 -8.04
CA SER A 11 23.22 -19.72 -9.11
C SER A 11 21.86 -19.02 -9.14
N VAL A 12 20.83 -19.52 -8.45
CA VAL A 12 19.50 -18.89 -8.42
C VAL A 12 19.36 -17.86 -7.28
N GLY A 13 20.22 -17.94 -6.25
CA GLY A 13 20.13 -17.07 -5.06
C GLY A 13 20.67 -15.65 -5.25
N LEU A 14 21.61 -15.45 -6.18
CA LEU A 14 22.35 -14.18 -6.33
C LEU A 14 21.69 -13.16 -7.27
N TYR A 15 20.68 -13.56 -8.05
CA TYR A 15 19.94 -12.65 -8.95
C TYR A 15 18.82 -11.87 -8.23
N SER A 16 18.54 -12.18 -6.96
CA SER A 16 17.40 -11.60 -6.23
C SER A 16 17.63 -10.16 -5.77
N GLN A 17 18.85 -9.83 -5.31
CA GLN A 17 19.12 -8.50 -4.72
C GLN A 17 19.27 -7.40 -5.77
N GLY A 18 19.94 -7.70 -6.90
CA GLY A 18 20.08 -6.74 -8.01
C GLY A 18 18.72 -6.40 -8.63
N THR A 19 17.85 -7.41 -8.78
CA THR A 19 16.49 -7.26 -9.32
C THR A 19 15.60 -6.46 -8.37
N LEU A 20 15.65 -6.74 -7.07
CA LEU A 20 14.91 -5.97 -6.06
C LEU A 20 15.29 -4.48 -6.12
N ASN A 21 16.59 -4.17 -6.16
CA ASN A 21 17.05 -2.79 -6.23
C ASN A 21 16.55 -2.08 -7.51
N ALA A 22 16.55 -2.77 -8.66
CA ALA A 22 16.04 -2.20 -9.92
C ALA A 22 14.53 -1.92 -9.87
N VAL A 23 13.74 -2.85 -9.33
CA VAL A 23 12.29 -2.67 -9.14
C VAL A 23 12.00 -1.53 -8.17
N GLN A 24 12.72 -1.46 -7.04
CA GLN A 24 12.61 -0.38 -6.06
C GLN A 24 12.89 0.98 -6.72
N GLN A 25 13.99 1.11 -7.46
CA GLN A 25 14.32 2.36 -8.15
C GLN A 25 13.26 2.73 -9.20
N LYS A 26 12.73 1.76 -9.96
CA LYS A 26 11.66 2.03 -10.93
C LYS A 26 10.38 2.52 -10.24
N LEU A 27 9.98 1.91 -9.12
CA LEU A 27 8.80 2.30 -8.34
C LEU A 27 8.96 3.66 -7.65
N LEU A 28 10.16 4.00 -7.18
CA LEU A 28 10.45 5.31 -6.57
C LEU A 28 10.35 6.47 -7.57
N ASN A 29 10.61 6.19 -8.86
CA ASN A 29 10.53 7.17 -9.94
C ASN A 29 9.18 7.16 -10.67
N ASP A 30 8.27 6.26 -10.31
CA ASP A 30 6.97 6.09 -10.95
C ASP A 30 5.88 6.85 -10.17
N ASN A 31 5.49 8.01 -10.69
CA ASN A 31 4.41 8.83 -10.14
C ASN A 31 3.07 8.08 -10.12
N ALA A 32 2.79 7.22 -11.11
CA ALA A 32 1.53 6.48 -11.16
C ALA A 32 1.47 5.43 -10.06
N ALA A 33 2.58 4.72 -9.81
CA ALA A 33 2.69 3.78 -8.70
C ALA A 33 2.50 4.46 -7.34
N TYR A 34 3.07 5.66 -7.15
CA TYR A 34 2.84 6.46 -5.96
C TYR A 34 1.37 6.85 -5.81
N GLN A 35 0.71 7.37 -6.86
CA GLN A 35 -0.71 7.73 -6.78
C GLN A 35 -1.61 6.53 -6.46
N GLN A 36 -1.32 5.36 -7.02
CA GLN A 36 -2.03 4.12 -6.68
C GLN A 36 -1.86 3.73 -5.22
N PHE A 37 -0.65 3.87 -4.68
CA PHE A 37 -0.41 3.65 -3.26
C PHE A 37 -1.22 4.62 -2.38
N MET A 38 -1.35 5.88 -2.81
CA MET A 38 -2.16 6.88 -2.12
C MET A 38 -3.66 6.56 -2.16
N ASP A 39 -4.17 6.09 -3.30
CA ASP A 39 -5.57 5.68 -3.43
C ASP A 39 -5.89 4.44 -2.61
N LEU A 40 -4.98 3.46 -2.55
CA LEU A 40 -5.04 2.35 -1.59
C LEU A 40 -5.07 2.87 -0.15
N GLY A 41 -4.25 3.88 0.17
CA GLY A 41 -4.25 4.59 1.45
C GLY A 41 -5.64 5.08 1.84
N LYS A 42 -6.28 5.84 0.95
CA LYS A 42 -7.63 6.37 1.15
C LYS A 42 -8.67 5.26 1.32
N CYS A 43 -8.62 4.22 0.49
CA CYS A 43 -9.52 3.07 0.59
C CYS A 43 -9.42 2.38 1.97
N GLN A 44 -8.20 2.15 2.45
CA GLN A 44 -7.98 1.52 3.76
C GLN A 44 -8.45 2.42 4.91
N CYS A 45 -8.20 3.73 4.83
CA CYS A 45 -8.68 4.69 5.81
C CYS A 45 -10.21 4.70 5.88
N MET A 46 -10.88 4.70 4.72
CA MET A 46 -12.34 4.63 4.67
C MET A 46 -12.87 3.33 5.25
N ASP A 47 -12.28 2.18 4.90
CA ASP A 47 -12.65 0.88 5.47
C ASP A 47 -12.62 0.91 7.01
N ILE A 48 -11.58 1.49 7.61
CA ILE A 48 -11.44 1.61 9.08
C ILE A 48 -12.49 2.54 9.67
N LEU A 49 -12.64 3.75 9.11
CA LEU A 49 -13.57 4.74 9.66
C LEU A 49 -15.03 4.30 9.54
N ILE A 50 -15.41 3.65 8.43
CA ILE A 50 -16.76 3.07 8.25
C ILE A 50 -17.03 2.00 9.32
N GLN A 51 -16.06 1.13 9.59
CA GLN A 51 -16.19 0.10 10.63
C GLN A 51 -16.32 0.71 12.04
N LYS A 52 -15.55 1.75 12.35
CA LYS A 52 -15.57 2.42 13.67
C LYS A 52 -16.86 3.18 13.91
N THR A 53 -17.30 3.98 12.94
CA THR A 53 -18.38 4.96 13.12
C THR A 53 -19.78 4.33 13.10
N LYS A 54 -19.93 3.07 12.65
CA LYS A 54 -21.23 2.37 12.49
C LYS A 54 -22.27 3.15 11.66
N ILE A 55 -21.87 4.26 11.00
CA ILE A 55 -22.72 5.13 10.17
C ILE A 55 -23.36 4.32 9.05
N TYR A 56 -22.64 3.32 8.56
CA TYR A 56 -23.17 2.32 7.66
C TYR A 56 -23.49 1.05 8.45
N ARG A 57 -24.77 0.75 8.67
CA ARG A 57 -25.30 -0.56 9.11
C ARG A 57 -25.05 -1.67 8.07
N VAL A 58 -24.01 -1.55 7.25
CA VAL A 58 -23.59 -2.60 6.35
C VAL A 58 -22.95 -3.67 7.23
N GLN A 59 -23.69 -4.77 7.39
CA GLN A 59 -23.19 -6.02 7.95
C GLN A 59 -21.76 -6.20 7.48
N SER A 60 -20.83 -6.23 8.43
CA SER A 60 -19.38 -6.42 8.27
C SER A 60 -18.95 -6.44 6.81
N ILE A 61 -18.30 -5.37 6.34
CA ILE A 61 -17.44 -5.47 5.17
C ILE A 61 -16.48 -6.64 5.49
N GLY A 62 -16.79 -7.83 4.97
CA GLY A 62 -16.07 -9.04 5.30
C GLY A 62 -14.61 -8.84 4.92
N LYS A 63 -13.68 -9.57 5.55
CA LYS A 63 -12.24 -9.41 5.28
C LYS A 63 -11.91 -9.39 3.78
N ASN A 64 -12.71 -10.05 2.93
CA ASN A 64 -12.50 -10.14 1.49
C ASN A 64 -13.25 -9.08 0.64
N ASN A 65 -14.14 -8.27 1.21
CA ASN A 65 -14.97 -7.32 0.45
C ASN A 65 -14.67 -5.84 0.74
N SER A 66 -13.51 -5.56 1.34
CA SER A 66 -13.09 -4.20 1.68
C SER A 66 -12.74 -3.37 0.46
N LEU A 67 -12.88 -2.04 0.54
CA LEU A 67 -12.48 -1.12 -0.53
C LEU A 67 -11.00 -1.30 -0.87
N PHE A 68 -10.15 -1.40 0.17
CA PHE A 68 -8.72 -1.65 -0.02
C PHE A 68 -8.45 -2.95 -0.76
N ASN A 69 -9.02 -4.08 -0.32
CA ASN A 69 -8.76 -5.38 -0.95
C ASN A 69 -9.24 -5.40 -2.41
N ARG A 70 -10.43 -4.87 -2.69
CA ARG A 70 -10.96 -4.80 -4.06
C ARG A 70 -10.07 -3.95 -4.95
N HIS A 71 -9.65 -2.79 -4.48
CA HIS A 71 -8.77 -1.91 -5.24
C HIS A 71 -7.40 -2.56 -5.48
N TYR A 72 -6.82 -3.19 -4.45
CA TYR A 72 -5.54 -3.88 -4.56
C TYR A 72 -5.58 -5.01 -5.61
N TYR A 73 -6.58 -5.88 -5.56
CA TYR A 73 -6.71 -6.96 -6.54
C TYR A 73 -7.04 -6.44 -7.94
N THR A 74 -7.82 -5.36 -8.06
CA THR A 74 -8.01 -4.69 -9.36
C THR A 74 -6.68 -4.23 -9.94
N LEU A 75 -5.82 -3.60 -9.12
CA LEU A 75 -4.51 -3.17 -9.59
C LEU A 75 -3.61 -4.36 -9.96
N TYR A 76 -3.70 -5.46 -9.20
CA TYR A 76 -2.98 -6.70 -9.51
C TYR A 76 -3.41 -7.28 -10.87
N ASP A 77 -4.71 -7.40 -11.11
CA ASP A 77 -5.28 -7.96 -12.34
C ASP A 77 -4.95 -7.09 -13.56
N LEU A 78 -4.84 -5.77 -13.37
CA LEU A 78 -4.39 -4.82 -14.38
C LEU A 78 -2.86 -4.85 -14.60
N GLY A 79 -2.11 -5.63 -13.81
CA GLY A 79 -0.67 -5.80 -13.95
C GLY A 79 0.16 -4.63 -13.45
N TYR A 80 -0.36 -3.83 -12.50
CA TYR A 80 0.42 -2.75 -11.90
C TYR A 80 1.56 -3.27 -11.02
N ALA A 81 2.65 -2.51 -11.00
CA ALA A 81 3.89 -2.94 -10.39
C ALA A 81 3.79 -3.13 -8.87
N LEU A 82 3.18 -2.17 -8.17
CA LEU A 82 3.06 -2.20 -6.71
C LEU A 82 2.43 -3.52 -6.19
N PRO A 83 1.23 -3.93 -6.62
CA PRO A 83 0.62 -5.18 -6.15
C PRO A 83 1.28 -6.44 -6.73
N THR A 84 2.02 -6.32 -7.83
CA THR A 84 2.79 -7.43 -8.42
C THR A 84 4.00 -7.78 -7.56
N PHE A 85 4.66 -6.78 -6.99
CA PHE A 85 5.94 -6.93 -6.30
C PHE A 85 5.86 -6.84 -4.78
N TYR A 86 4.84 -6.22 -4.21
CA TYR A 86 4.70 -6.08 -2.75
C TYR A 86 3.58 -6.97 -2.23
N LYS A 87 3.69 -7.43 -0.99
CA LYS A 87 2.64 -8.20 -0.31
C LYS A 87 1.52 -7.26 0.10
N ILE A 88 0.28 -7.67 -0.13
CA ILE A 88 -0.90 -6.90 0.27
C ILE A 88 -0.87 -6.54 1.76
N GLU A 89 -0.42 -7.45 2.62
CA GLU A 89 -0.31 -7.23 4.07
C GLU A 89 0.70 -6.14 4.41
N ALA A 90 1.81 -6.05 3.67
CA ALA A 90 2.85 -5.06 3.92
C ALA A 90 2.43 -3.65 3.47
N VAL A 91 1.73 -3.56 2.33
CA VAL A 91 1.11 -2.32 1.87
C VAL A 91 0.07 -1.86 2.91
N LYS A 92 -0.83 -2.77 3.31
CA LYS A 92 -1.89 -2.49 4.27
C LYS A 92 -1.36 -2.09 5.64
N SER A 93 -0.37 -2.80 6.18
CA SER A 93 0.21 -2.49 7.49
C SER A 93 0.89 -1.13 7.50
N THR A 94 1.65 -0.80 6.43
CA THR A 94 2.32 0.49 6.30
C THR A 94 1.32 1.65 6.34
N ILE A 95 0.19 1.51 5.63
CA ILE A 95 -0.89 2.49 5.62
C ILE A 95 -1.55 2.61 7.00
N ILE A 96 -1.86 1.49 7.64
CA ILE A 96 -2.48 1.47 8.98
C ILE A 96 -1.57 2.17 10.00
N ASP A 97 -0.27 1.87 9.98
CA ASP A 97 0.71 2.50 10.86
C ASP A 97 0.75 4.01 10.66
N PHE A 98 0.72 4.47 9.40
CA PHE A 98 0.68 5.89 9.08
C PHE A 98 -0.61 6.55 9.56
N GLN A 99 -1.76 5.93 9.31
CA GLN A 99 -3.06 6.42 9.76
C GLN A 99 -3.11 6.56 11.28
N ASN A 100 -2.69 5.55 12.02
CA ASN A 100 -2.70 5.56 13.48
C ASN A 100 -1.82 6.69 14.06
N LYS A 101 -0.72 7.03 13.39
CA LYS A 101 0.17 8.12 13.83
C LYS A 101 -0.37 9.51 13.56
N ASN A 102 -1.16 9.68 12.49
CA ASN A 102 -1.46 11.02 11.95
C ASN A 102 -2.95 11.39 12.01
N MET A 103 -3.86 10.44 12.25
CA MET A 103 -5.31 10.70 12.22
C MET A 103 -5.75 11.73 13.28
N ALA A 104 -5.16 11.70 14.47
CA ALA A 104 -5.47 12.67 15.53
C ALA A 104 -5.26 14.13 15.05
N ASN A 105 -4.15 14.39 14.35
CA ASN A 105 -3.85 15.72 13.81
C ASN A 105 -4.87 16.18 12.76
N VAL A 106 -5.36 15.24 11.93
CA VAL A 106 -6.39 15.52 10.93
C VAL A 106 -7.72 15.86 11.59
N ILE A 107 -8.08 15.14 12.65
CA ILE A 107 -9.30 15.40 13.42
C ILE A 107 -9.22 16.78 14.07
N THR A 108 -8.10 17.12 14.74
CA THR A 108 -7.87 18.44 15.33
C THR A 108 -7.97 19.55 14.28
N PHE A 109 -7.35 19.38 13.11
CA PHE A 109 -7.41 20.37 12.03
C PHE A 109 -8.85 20.72 11.62
N TYR A 110 -9.74 19.74 11.59
CA TYR A 110 -11.14 19.97 11.24
C TYR A 110 -11.96 20.50 12.41
N GLN A 111 -11.68 20.08 13.65
CA GLN A 111 -12.30 20.63 14.86
C GLN A 111 -12.03 22.14 15.01
N ASP A 112 -10.81 22.58 14.71
CA ASP A 112 -10.42 23.99 14.77
C ASP A 112 -11.11 24.84 13.69
N LYS A 113 -11.62 24.21 12.62
CA LYS A 113 -12.26 24.86 11.48
C LYS A 113 -13.79 24.80 11.50
N ASP A 114 -14.36 23.83 12.21
CA ASP A 114 -15.79 23.60 12.32
C ASP A 114 -16.09 22.91 13.66
N GLU A 115 -16.78 23.61 14.57
CA GLU A 115 -17.12 23.13 15.92
C GLU A 115 -17.94 21.82 15.92
N HIS A 116 -18.49 21.42 14.77
CA HIS A 116 -19.34 20.24 14.62
C HIS A 116 -18.60 18.97 14.14
N ILE A 117 -17.30 19.05 13.84
CA ILE A 117 -16.52 17.88 13.41
C ILE A 117 -16.06 17.08 14.65
N LYS A 118 -16.72 15.94 14.89
CA LYS A 118 -16.25 14.88 15.79
C LYS A 118 -15.93 13.62 14.98
N GLU A 119 -14.99 12.78 15.42
CA GLU A 119 -14.60 11.54 14.71
C GLU A 119 -15.82 10.64 14.39
N ASP A 120 -16.87 10.72 15.23
CA ASP A 120 -18.15 9.99 15.07
C ASP A 120 -19.14 10.60 14.06
N TYR A 121 -18.94 11.87 13.65
CA TYR A 121 -19.88 12.62 12.78
C TYR A 121 -19.22 13.18 11.51
N SER A 122 -17.90 13.06 11.38
CA SER A 122 -17.15 13.60 10.25
C SER A 122 -17.19 12.65 9.07
N SER A 123 -17.38 13.18 7.86
CA SER A 123 -17.34 12.38 6.64
C SER A 123 -16.00 11.64 6.52
N PRO A 124 -15.98 10.28 6.48
CA PRO A 124 -14.75 9.52 6.29
C PRO A 124 -13.95 9.96 5.06
N PHE A 125 -14.63 10.41 4.02
CA PHE A 125 -14.01 10.94 2.81
C PHE A 125 -13.15 12.20 3.09
N LEU A 126 -13.65 13.14 3.91
CA LEU A 126 -12.92 14.36 4.25
C LEU A 126 -11.66 14.03 5.06
N LEU A 127 -11.81 13.22 6.11
CA LEU A 127 -10.70 12.81 6.97
C LEU A 127 -9.62 12.07 6.18
N CYS A 128 -10.01 11.09 5.34
CA CYS A 128 -9.06 10.32 4.57
C CYS A 128 -8.37 11.17 3.50
N ASN A 129 -9.06 12.03 2.77
CA ASN A 129 -8.39 12.91 1.80
C ASN A 129 -7.40 13.84 2.49
N LYS A 130 -7.77 14.43 3.63
CA LYS A 130 -6.87 15.32 4.37
C LYS A 130 -5.64 14.58 4.90
N LEU A 131 -5.82 13.36 5.41
CA LEU A 131 -4.74 12.52 5.90
C LEU A 131 -3.68 12.23 4.82
N PHE A 132 -4.12 12.06 3.58
CA PHE A 132 -3.27 11.74 2.44
C PHE A 132 -2.90 12.95 1.56
N GLU A 133 -3.23 14.18 1.99
CA GLU A 133 -2.89 15.42 1.28
C GLU A 133 -1.44 15.88 1.53
N SER A 134 -0.84 15.48 2.65
CA SER A 134 0.52 15.87 3.01
C SER A 134 1.56 15.12 2.18
N GLU A 135 1.99 15.72 1.07
CA GLU A 135 2.94 15.16 0.11
C GLU A 135 4.24 14.65 0.78
N ASN A 136 4.90 15.43 1.63
CA ASN A 136 6.17 15.00 2.25
C ASN A 136 6.02 13.74 3.12
N MET A 137 5.08 13.72 4.06
CA MET A 137 4.90 12.59 4.96
C MET A 137 4.46 11.30 4.24
N THR A 138 3.65 11.46 3.19
CA THR A 138 3.10 10.33 2.43
C THR A 138 4.14 9.78 1.44
N ILE A 139 5.00 10.62 0.88
CA ILE A 139 6.19 10.20 0.12
C ILE A 139 7.14 9.38 1.02
N GLU A 140 7.42 9.85 2.23
CA GLU A 140 8.31 9.10 3.14
C GLU A 140 7.71 7.76 3.58
N MET A 141 6.39 7.70 3.78
CA MET A 141 5.67 6.43 3.98
C MET A 141 5.83 5.49 2.78
N TYR A 142 5.66 5.99 1.54
CA TYR A 142 5.81 5.20 0.32
C TYR A 142 7.25 4.68 0.17
N LYS A 143 8.25 5.55 0.32
CA LYS A 143 9.68 5.15 0.30
C LYS A 143 9.98 4.09 1.35
N LYS A 144 9.42 4.21 2.55
CA LYS A 144 9.60 3.21 3.60
C LYS A 144 9.08 1.83 3.18
N LEU A 145 7.89 1.77 2.56
CA LEU A 145 7.36 0.52 2.01
C LEU A 145 8.30 -0.03 0.93
N ILE A 146 8.67 0.79 -0.05
CA ILE A 146 9.47 0.34 -1.20
C ILE A 146 10.82 -0.21 -0.74
N ASN A 147 11.47 0.43 0.22
CA ASN A 147 12.77 0.01 0.72
C ASN A 147 12.72 -1.15 1.73
N ASP A 148 11.54 -1.59 2.19
CA ASP A 148 11.41 -2.75 3.06
C ASP A 148 11.47 -4.06 2.24
N SER A 149 12.63 -4.71 2.23
CA SER A 149 12.81 -5.98 1.52
C SER A 149 11.90 -7.11 2.04
N LYS A 150 11.41 -7.04 3.28
CA LYS A 150 10.46 -8.02 3.83
C LYS A 150 9.05 -7.83 3.26
N ALA A 151 8.75 -6.64 2.75
CA ALA A 151 7.48 -6.31 2.11
C ALA A 151 7.35 -6.90 0.70
N TYR A 152 8.44 -7.35 0.08
CA TYR A 152 8.47 -7.87 -1.28
C TYR A 152 7.86 -9.29 -1.41
N MET A 153 7.14 -9.53 -2.51
CA MET A 153 6.70 -10.84 -2.98
C MET A 153 7.76 -11.41 -3.92
N HIS A 154 8.38 -12.54 -3.55
CA HIS A 154 9.28 -13.30 -4.41
C HIS A 154 8.52 -14.00 -5.57
N ASN A 155 7.95 -13.23 -6.51
CA ASN A 155 7.21 -13.79 -7.64
C ASN A 155 7.97 -13.55 -8.96
N ILE A 156 8.98 -14.40 -9.18
CA ILE A 156 9.97 -14.32 -10.27
C ILE A 156 9.34 -14.36 -11.68
N GLN A 157 8.12 -14.90 -11.81
CA GLN A 157 7.45 -15.06 -13.11
C GLN A 157 6.92 -13.75 -13.72
N ASN A 158 6.60 -12.74 -12.89
CA ASN A 158 6.08 -11.45 -13.38
C ASN A 158 7.17 -10.39 -13.59
N GLU A 159 8.39 -10.63 -13.10
CA GLU A 159 9.55 -9.73 -13.18
C GLU A 159 9.97 -9.44 -14.64
N ASN A 160 10.08 -10.49 -15.46
CA ASN A 160 10.51 -10.37 -16.86
C ASN A 160 9.51 -9.61 -17.74
N LYS A 161 8.24 -9.54 -17.36
CA LYS A 161 7.23 -8.80 -18.13
C LYS A 161 7.27 -7.30 -17.84
N TYR A 162 7.61 -6.90 -16.62
CA TYR A 162 7.64 -5.49 -16.22
C TYR A 162 8.97 -4.79 -16.57
N LEU A 163 10.08 -5.52 -16.53
CA LEU A 163 11.40 -4.97 -16.86
C LEU A 163 11.62 -4.81 -18.37
N ASN A 164 10.90 -5.54 -19.22
CA ASN A 164 11.13 -5.57 -20.67
C ASN A 164 10.10 -4.78 -21.52
N ASN A 165 8.97 -4.32 -20.95
CA ASN A 165 7.89 -3.67 -21.70
C ASN A 165 7.76 -2.15 -21.50
N HIS A 166 8.64 -1.54 -20.69
CA HIS A 166 8.68 -0.11 -20.39
C HIS A 166 10.09 0.31 -20.03
#